data_AF-A0A2P0QL61-F1
#
_entry.id   AF-A0A2P0QL61-F1
#
_cell.length_a   1.000
_cell.length_b   1.000
_cell.length_c   1.000
_cell.angle_alpha   90.00
_cell.angle_beta   90.00
_cell.angle_gamma   90.00
#
_symmetry.space_group_name_H-M   'P 1'
#
loop_
_entity.id
_entity.type
_entity.pdbx_description
1 polymer ?
#
loop_
_entity_poly.entity_id
_entity_poly.type
_entity_poly.pdbx_seq_one_letter_code
_entity_poly.pdbx_strand_id
1 'polypeptide(L)'
;NCSELAKTKMYDLAKEGLVLAKAQMDLMIAILRNYQAREFVDVGGKKVSMPKTLGYHNQGYLATHAFYGSSSLDECPSWDINRFKEVRPWDWYMGEMEVSLEDAGYPVGGTTKMGTKTNPQMEACTGIPMYDGQPVEVGPRARLVTYKNFDEKGTVAQNIAREMEYPDCFYEMIDCIDALNPDGKVVADFIPDGDGSLGWASNEAPRGTDVHIARVKDWKVQYFS
;
A
#
# COMPACT_ATOMS: atom_id res chain seq x y z
N ASN A 1 -15.89 -13.56 -20.41
CA ASN A 1 -15.79 -14.62 -19.38
C ASN A 1 -14.68 -15.59 -19.75
N CYS A 2 -14.29 -16.52 -18.88
CA CYS A 2 -13.28 -17.54 -19.18
C CYS A 2 -13.95 -18.88 -19.59
N SER A 3 -13.18 -19.82 -20.15
CA SER A 3 -13.67 -21.18 -20.39
C SER A 3 -13.63 -22.03 -19.11
N GLU A 4 -14.39 -23.12 -19.05
CA GLU A 4 -14.30 -24.10 -17.96
C GLU A 4 -12.87 -24.64 -17.77
N LEU A 5 -12.15 -24.90 -18.87
CA LEU A 5 -10.75 -25.33 -18.80
C LEU A 5 -9.85 -24.27 -18.14
N ALA A 6 -10.10 -22.98 -18.42
CA ALA A 6 -9.37 -21.90 -17.77
C ALA A 6 -9.73 -21.79 -16.27
N LYS A 7 -11.02 -21.94 -15.91
CA LYS A 7 -11.47 -22.00 -14.52
C LYS A 7 -10.73 -23.08 -13.73
N THR A 8 -10.70 -24.32 -14.25
CA THR A 8 -9.97 -25.44 -13.64
C THR A 8 -8.49 -25.15 -13.52
N LYS A 9 -7.85 -24.61 -14.57
CA LYS A 9 -6.43 -24.26 -14.54
C LYS A 9 -6.11 -23.23 -13.46
N MET A 10 -6.93 -22.18 -13.33
CA MET A 10 -6.75 -21.17 -12.28
C MET A 10 -6.87 -21.79 -10.89
N TYR A 11 -7.86 -22.67 -10.69
CA TYR A 11 -8.08 -23.37 -9.42
C TYR A 11 -6.89 -24.27 -9.03
N ASP A 12 -6.35 -25.03 -9.98
CA ASP A 12 -5.21 -25.90 -9.72
C ASP A 12 -3.93 -25.12 -9.40
N LEU A 13 -3.67 -24.04 -10.14
CA LEU A 13 -2.54 -23.14 -9.85
C LEU A 13 -2.71 -22.41 -8.52
N ALA A 14 -3.93 -22.04 -8.12
CA ALA A 14 -4.18 -21.41 -6.83
C ALA A 14 -3.90 -22.36 -5.65
N LYS A 15 -4.28 -23.64 -5.79
CA LYS A 15 -3.96 -24.68 -4.78
C LYS A 15 -2.45 -24.92 -4.64
N GLU A 16 -1.73 -24.99 -5.76
CA GLU A 16 -0.27 -25.09 -5.73
C GLU A 16 0.35 -23.83 -5.10
N GLY A 17 -0.08 -22.65 -5.56
CA GLY A 17 0.40 -21.36 -5.09
C GLY A 17 0.19 -21.15 -3.59
N LEU A 18 -0.93 -21.60 -3.03
CA LEU A 18 -1.20 -21.52 -1.59
C LEU A 18 -0.15 -22.24 -0.75
N VAL A 19 0.31 -23.42 -1.19
CA VAL A 19 1.36 -24.18 -0.47
C VAL A 19 2.68 -23.42 -0.50
N LEU A 20 3.05 -22.89 -1.66
CA LEU A 20 4.27 -22.10 -1.84
C LEU A 20 4.23 -20.80 -1.04
N ALA A 21 3.08 -20.12 -1.03
CA ALA A 21 2.87 -18.86 -0.33
C ALA A 21 3.02 -19.02 1.18
N LYS A 22 2.49 -20.11 1.75
CA LYS A 22 2.68 -20.44 3.18
C LYS A 22 4.14 -20.70 3.52
N ALA A 23 4.83 -21.52 2.71
CA ALA A 23 6.24 -21.81 2.92
C ALA A 23 7.11 -20.53 2.85
N GLN A 24 6.81 -19.64 1.91
CA GLN A 24 7.48 -18.36 1.77
C GLN A 24 7.19 -17.42 2.95
N MET A 25 5.92 -17.30 3.35
CA MET A 25 5.51 -16.51 4.52
C MET A 25 6.26 -16.95 5.78
N ASP A 26 6.27 -18.26 6.07
CA ASP A 26 6.94 -18.81 7.26
C ASP A 26 8.45 -18.52 7.23
N LEU A 27 9.10 -18.70 6.08
CA LEU A 27 10.51 -18.40 5.89
C LEU A 27 10.80 -16.91 6.14
N MET A 28 10.04 -16.02 5.51
CA MET A 28 10.26 -14.58 5.60
C MET A 28 10.00 -14.06 7.00
N ILE A 29 8.94 -14.51 7.67
CA ILE A 29 8.68 -14.14 9.07
C ILE A 29 9.83 -14.63 9.97
N ALA A 30 10.37 -15.84 9.77
CA ALA A 30 11.51 -16.32 10.53
C ALA A 30 12.77 -15.43 10.35
N ILE A 31 13.05 -15.01 9.11
CA ILE A 31 14.14 -14.07 8.80
C ILE A 31 13.91 -12.71 9.49
N LEU A 32 12.68 -12.18 9.44
CA LEU A 32 12.33 -10.90 10.04
C LEU A 32 12.41 -10.95 11.58
N ARG A 33 11.99 -12.04 12.21
CA ARG A 33 12.14 -12.24 13.66
C ARG A 33 13.60 -12.39 14.06
N ASN A 34 14.43 -13.07 13.26
CA ASN A 34 15.87 -13.07 13.48
C ASN A 34 16.46 -11.65 13.40
N TYR A 35 16.09 -10.89 12.37
CA TYR A 35 16.52 -9.50 12.18
C TYR A 35 16.14 -8.61 13.37
N GLN A 36 14.90 -8.74 13.87
CA GLN A 36 14.39 -8.00 15.03
C GLN A 36 15.18 -8.29 16.32
N ALA A 37 15.73 -9.49 16.47
CA ALA A 37 16.51 -9.89 17.64
C ALA A 37 17.98 -9.41 17.59
N ARG A 38 18.44 -8.83 16.48
CA ARG A 38 19.82 -8.34 16.34
C ARG A 38 20.00 -7.00 17.03
N GLU A 39 21.17 -6.81 17.63
CA GLU A 39 21.58 -5.51 18.21
C GLU A 39 22.15 -4.55 17.16
N PHE A 40 22.70 -5.09 16.06
CA PHE A 40 23.29 -4.32 14.98
C PHE A 40 23.20 -5.05 13.63
N VAL A 41 23.36 -4.26 12.57
CA VAL A 41 23.56 -4.70 11.18
C VAL A 41 24.88 -4.15 10.65
N ASP A 42 25.44 -4.78 9.63
CA ASP A 42 26.62 -4.27 8.94
C ASP A 42 26.19 -3.36 7.78
N VAL A 43 26.74 -2.14 7.74
CA VAL A 43 26.57 -1.20 6.63
C VAL A 43 27.96 -0.70 6.23
N GLY A 44 28.47 -1.18 5.10
CA GLY A 44 29.78 -0.76 4.59
C GLY A 44 30.94 -1.12 5.53
N GLY A 45 30.86 -2.25 6.23
CA GLY A 45 31.85 -2.69 7.21
C GLY A 45 31.73 -2.00 8.58
N LYS A 46 30.73 -1.13 8.77
CA LYS A 46 30.44 -0.48 10.05
C LYS A 46 29.26 -1.18 10.73
N LYS A 47 29.36 -1.38 12.05
CA LYS A 47 28.23 -1.87 12.85
C LYS A 47 27.26 -0.72 13.12
N VAL A 48 26.05 -0.81 12.57
CA VAL A 48 24.96 0.15 12.80
C VAL A 48 23.98 -0.45 13.78
N SER A 49 23.70 0.26 14.87
CA SER A 49 22.79 -0.21 15.91
C SER A 49 21.35 -0.33 15.39
N MET A 50 20.62 -1.27 15.98
CA MET A 50 19.21 -1.54 15.68
C MET A 50 18.33 -1.05 16.83
N PRO A 51 17.70 0.13 16.72
CA PRO A 51 16.80 0.62 17.75
C PRO A 51 15.57 -0.29 17.89
N LYS A 52 15.13 -0.55 19.13
CA LYS A 52 13.90 -1.34 19.39
C LYS A 52 12.65 -0.71 18.77
N THR A 53 12.64 0.62 18.63
CA THR A 53 11.53 1.41 18.07
C THR A 53 11.83 1.90 16.65
N LEU A 54 12.64 1.16 15.88
CA LEU A 54 12.97 1.51 14.50
C LEU A 54 11.70 1.71 13.65
N GLY A 55 11.57 2.89 13.06
CA GLY A 55 10.46 3.25 12.18
C GLY A 55 9.13 3.54 12.90
N TYR A 56 9.14 3.77 14.22
CA TYR A 56 7.91 4.13 14.94
C TYR A 56 7.44 5.55 14.58
N HIS A 57 6.14 5.72 14.44
CA HIS A 57 5.47 7.02 14.25
C HIS A 57 4.06 6.99 14.84
N ASN A 58 3.44 8.16 14.97
CA ASN A 58 2.12 8.35 15.59
C ASN A 58 1.04 8.83 14.61
N GLN A 59 1.20 8.51 13.33
CA GLN A 59 0.35 9.03 12.23
C GLN A 59 -0.98 8.28 12.06
N GLY A 60 -1.18 7.15 12.75
CA GLY A 60 -2.36 6.31 12.55
C GLY A 60 -2.35 5.56 11.21
N TYR A 61 -3.51 4.98 10.87
CA TYR A 61 -3.67 4.04 9.74
C TYR A 61 -4.91 4.37 8.92
N LEU A 62 -4.83 4.07 7.62
CA LEU A 62 -5.98 4.09 6.72
C LEU A 62 -5.99 2.81 5.88
N ALA A 63 -7.16 2.16 5.87
CA ALA A 63 -7.50 1.03 5.03
C ALA A 63 -9.01 1.04 4.76
N THR A 64 -9.41 0.65 3.56
CA THR A 64 -10.80 0.69 3.07
C THR A 64 -11.41 -0.70 2.90
N HIS A 65 -10.58 -1.73 2.79
CA HIS A 65 -11.02 -3.12 2.86
C HIS A 65 -9.88 -3.98 3.38
N ALA A 66 -10.18 -5.21 3.82
CA ALA A 66 -9.15 -6.18 4.16
C ALA A 66 -8.43 -6.76 2.92
N PHE A 67 -8.97 -6.53 1.71
CA PHE A 67 -8.53 -7.22 0.49
C PHE A 67 -8.72 -6.39 -0.79
N TYR A 68 -9.96 -6.02 -1.14
CA TYR A 68 -10.26 -5.44 -2.47
C TYR A 68 -10.34 -3.90 -2.50
N GLY A 69 -11.36 -3.31 -1.87
CA GLY A 69 -11.61 -1.87 -1.92
C GLY A 69 -13.06 -1.49 -1.60
N SER A 70 -13.43 -0.24 -1.87
CA SER A 70 -14.77 0.32 -1.71
C SER A 70 -15.03 1.40 -2.77
N SER A 71 -16.27 1.77 -3.02
CA SER A 71 -16.62 2.84 -3.94
C SER A 71 -17.74 3.72 -3.41
N SER A 72 -17.93 4.89 -4.03
CA SER A 72 -19.08 5.76 -3.75
C SER A 72 -20.44 5.15 -4.13
N LEU A 73 -20.45 3.97 -4.76
CA LEU A 73 -21.68 3.22 -5.09
C LEU A 73 -22.09 2.24 -4.00
N ASP A 74 -21.22 1.96 -3.03
CA ASP A 74 -21.53 1.04 -1.94
C ASP A 74 -22.61 1.66 -1.03
N GLU A 75 -23.45 0.82 -0.43
CA GLU A 75 -24.47 1.29 0.53
C GLU A 75 -23.83 1.96 1.75
N CYS A 76 -22.70 1.41 2.21
CA CYS A 76 -21.91 1.90 3.33
C CYS A 76 -20.43 2.00 2.92
N PRO A 77 -20.03 3.07 2.20
CA PRO A 77 -18.64 3.23 1.76
C PRO A 77 -17.67 3.35 2.96
N SER A 78 -16.49 2.76 2.83
CA SER A 78 -15.51 2.69 3.92
C SER A 78 -14.44 3.79 3.87
N TRP A 79 -14.49 4.66 2.85
CA TRP A 79 -13.66 5.84 2.70
C TRP A 79 -14.51 7.10 2.67
N ASP A 80 -14.07 8.16 3.35
CA ASP A 80 -14.81 9.42 3.44
C ASP A 80 -14.00 10.56 2.83
N ILE A 81 -14.47 11.03 1.69
CA ILE A 81 -13.87 12.14 0.96
C ILE A 81 -13.82 13.44 1.77
N ASN A 82 -14.72 13.64 2.74
CA ASN A 82 -14.75 14.87 3.53
C ASN A 82 -13.61 14.95 4.56
N ARG A 83 -13.01 13.81 4.89
CA ARG A 83 -11.83 13.71 5.78
C ARG A 83 -10.52 13.84 4.99
N PHE A 84 -10.57 13.69 3.67
CA PHE A 84 -9.43 13.79 2.78
C PHE A 84 -9.11 15.24 2.40
N LYS A 85 -7.83 15.58 2.42
CA LYS A 85 -7.31 16.83 1.85
C LYS A 85 -5.88 16.64 1.36
N GLU A 86 -5.61 17.00 0.12
CA GLU A 86 -4.24 17.08 -0.39
C GLU A 86 -3.66 18.49 -0.20
N VAL A 87 -2.41 18.57 0.27
CA VAL A 87 -1.64 19.81 0.37
C VAL A 87 -0.32 19.69 -0.38
N ARG A 88 0.40 20.82 -0.52
CA ARG A 88 1.74 20.80 -1.12
C ARG A 88 2.76 20.31 -0.09
N PRO A 89 3.94 19.83 -0.52
CA PRO A 89 5.05 19.51 0.39
C PRO A 89 5.41 20.63 1.37
N TRP A 90 5.09 21.88 1.03
CA TRP A 90 5.27 23.07 1.87
C TRP A 90 4.88 22.88 3.34
N ASP A 91 3.73 22.25 3.61
CA ASP A 91 3.20 22.10 4.97
C ASP A 91 3.93 21.06 5.82
N TRP A 92 4.70 20.16 5.20
CA TRP A 92 5.24 18.94 5.86
C TRP A 92 6.73 18.69 5.67
N TYR A 93 7.35 19.26 4.64
CA TYR A 93 8.76 19.08 4.31
C TYR A 93 9.62 20.24 4.83
N MET A 94 10.91 19.96 5.03
CA MET A 94 11.91 20.97 5.37
C MET A 94 12.17 21.91 4.18
N GLY A 95 12.47 23.18 4.48
CA GLY A 95 12.87 24.18 3.48
C GLY A 95 14.33 24.00 3.01
N GLU A 96 14.95 25.09 2.55
CA GLU A 96 16.34 25.05 2.06
C GLU A 96 17.33 24.67 3.17
N MET A 97 18.23 23.75 2.85
CA MET A 97 19.30 23.26 3.70
C MET A 97 20.59 23.09 2.88
N GLU A 98 21.70 22.91 3.57
CA GLU A 98 22.97 22.56 2.97
C GLU A 98 23.49 21.25 3.59
N VAL A 99 23.97 20.34 2.75
CA VAL A 99 24.54 19.07 3.20
C VAL A 99 25.84 19.33 3.97
N SER A 100 25.82 19.09 5.28
CA SER A 100 26.96 19.33 6.18
C SER A 100 27.75 18.07 6.56
N LEU A 101 27.33 16.89 6.09
CA LEU A 101 27.98 15.61 6.36
C LEU A 101 27.99 14.76 5.09
N GLU A 102 29.17 14.26 4.72
CA GLU A 102 29.38 13.33 3.62
C GLU A 102 30.06 12.05 4.13
N ASP A 103 29.57 10.88 3.71
CA ASP A 103 30.23 9.59 3.92
C ASP A 103 30.53 8.94 2.57
N ALA A 104 31.75 9.13 2.07
CA ALA A 104 32.22 8.50 0.84
C ALA A 104 32.34 6.96 0.96
N GLY A 105 32.32 6.41 2.18
CA GLY A 105 32.35 4.98 2.46
C GLY A 105 30.95 4.34 2.50
N TYR A 106 29.87 5.12 2.35
CA TYR A 106 28.54 4.55 2.21
C TYR A 106 28.51 3.60 0.99
N PRO A 107 28.00 2.35 1.13
CA PRO A 107 28.23 1.31 0.15
C PRO A 107 27.87 1.72 -1.27
N VAL A 108 28.86 1.60 -2.16
CA VAL A 108 28.72 1.85 -3.61
C VAL A 108 28.31 3.29 -3.92
N GLY A 109 29.31 4.19 -3.99
CA GLY A 109 29.14 5.54 -4.56
C GLY A 109 29.05 6.69 -3.55
N GLY A 110 28.99 6.40 -2.24
CA GLY A 110 28.97 7.42 -1.20
C GLY A 110 27.64 8.19 -1.09
N THR A 111 27.60 9.18 -0.19
CA THR A 111 26.45 10.10 -0.03
C THR A 111 26.61 11.38 -0.85
N THR A 112 25.59 12.25 -0.81
CA THR A 112 25.63 13.60 -1.41
C THR A 112 26.86 14.40 -0.94
N LYS A 113 27.45 15.17 -1.85
CA LYS A 113 28.65 15.99 -1.58
C LYS A 113 28.34 17.09 -0.58
N MET A 114 29.25 17.29 0.38
CA MET A 114 29.16 18.40 1.33
C MET A 114 29.10 19.75 0.60
N GLY A 115 28.28 20.68 1.11
CA GLY A 115 28.02 21.98 0.46
C GLY A 115 26.93 21.95 -0.62
N THR A 116 26.37 20.79 -0.95
CA THR A 116 25.23 20.71 -1.87
C THR A 116 23.99 21.30 -1.19
N LYS A 117 23.33 22.26 -1.87
CA LYS A 117 22.05 22.80 -1.43
C LYS A 117 20.92 21.84 -1.77
N THR A 118 19.99 21.66 -0.83
CA THR A 118 18.76 20.88 -1.02
C THR A 118 17.58 21.70 -0.52
N ASN A 119 16.39 21.45 -1.06
CA ASN A 119 15.17 22.10 -0.61
C ASN A 119 13.98 21.14 -0.81
N PRO A 120 13.73 20.24 0.16
CA PRO A 120 12.70 19.23 0.01
C PRO A 120 11.28 19.77 -0.27
N GLN A 121 10.91 20.96 0.22
CA GLN A 121 9.64 21.61 -0.14
C GLN A 121 9.50 21.92 -1.65
N MET A 122 10.63 22.14 -2.33
CA MET A 122 10.69 22.51 -3.75
C MET A 122 11.13 21.36 -4.66
N GLU A 123 11.87 20.39 -4.12
CA GLU A 123 12.37 19.23 -4.85
C GLU A 123 11.38 18.05 -4.83
N ALA A 124 10.45 18.01 -3.87
CA ALA A 124 9.43 16.96 -3.82
C ALA A 124 8.45 17.07 -4.99
N CYS A 125 8.29 15.97 -5.73
CA CYS A 125 7.44 15.89 -6.93
C CYS A 125 6.00 15.44 -6.64
N THR A 126 5.64 15.17 -5.38
CA THR A 126 4.30 14.68 -4.99
C THR A 126 3.54 15.76 -4.24
N GLY A 127 2.20 15.71 -4.28
CA GLY A 127 1.39 16.31 -3.22
C GLY A 127 1.40 15.43 -1.97
N ILE A 128 0.82 15.94 -0.89
CA ILE A 128 0.73 15.25 0.40
C ILE A 128 -0.74 15.00 0.72
N PRO A 129 -1.26 13.79 0.44
CA PRO A 129 -2.60 13.40 0.83
C PRO A 129 -2.67 13.25 2.34
N MET A 130 -3.68 13.86 2.95
CA MET A 130 -3.94 13.79 4.38
C MET A 130 -5.34 13.24 4.64
N TYR A 131 -5.49 12.62 5.80
CA TYR A 131 -6.77 12.20 6.35
C TYR A 131 -6.90 12.79 7.76
N ASP A 132 -8.01 13.47 8.04
CA ASP A 132 -8.19 14.29 9.25
C ASP A 132 -7.07 15.31 9.50
N GLY A 133 -6.52 15.86 8.40
CA GLY A 133 -5.47 16.87 8.46
C GLY A 133 -4.07 16.36 8.84
N GLN A 134 -3.85 15.04 8.82
CA GLN A 134 -2.53 14.42 9.04
C GLN A 134 -2.19 13.42 7.93
N PRO A 135 -0.91 13.23 7.59
CA PRO A 135 -0.46 12.06 6.87
C PRO A 135 -0.83 10.79 7.65
N VAL A 136 -1.08 9.68 6.96
CA VAL A 136 -1.43 8.39 7.57
C VAL A 136 -0.62 7.28 6.92
N GLU A 137 -0.37 6.18 7.65
CA GLU A 137 0.19 4.98 7.03
C GLU A 137 -0.91 4.16 6.36
N VAL A 138 -0.64 3.75 5.12
CA VAL A 138 -1.45 2.78 4.37
C VAL A 138 -0.65 1.49 4.13
N GLY A 139 -1.32 0.43 3.71
CA GLY A 139 -0.67 -0.82 3.31
C GLY A 139 -1.08 -2.02 4.14
N PRO A 140 -0.37 -3.15 3.97
CA PRO A 140 -0.70 -4.41 4.63
C PRO A 140 -0.89 -4.28 6.13
N ARG A 141 0.00 -3.53 6.79
CA ARG A 141 -0.10 -3.29 8.23
C ARG A 141 -1.33 -2.46 8.60
N ALA A 142 -1.65 -1.43 7.82
CA ALA A 142 -2.84 -0.61 8.05
C ALA A 142 -4.13 -1.46 7.94
N ARG A 143 -4.19 -2.36 6.95
CA ARG A 143 -5.30 -3.33 6.80
C ARG A 143 -5.39 -4.27 8.00
N LEU A 144 -4.29 -4.90 8.38
CA LEU A 144 -4.26 -5.83 9.51
C LEU A 144 -4.59 -5.14 10.85
N VAL A 145 -4.15 -3.89 11.06
CA VAL A 145 -4.55 -3.12 12.26
C VAL A 145 -6.06 -2.86 12.24
N THR A 146 -6.60 -2.41 11.11
CA THR A 146 -8.00 -1.99 10.98
C THR A 146 -8.98 -3.16 11.09
N TYR A 147 -8.67 -4.30 10.44
CA TYR A 147 -9.62 -5.41 10.30
C TYR A 147 -9.29 -6.63 11.17
N LYS A 148 -8.05 -6.73 11.67
CA LYS A 148 -7.59 -7.89 12.46
C LYS A 148 -6.96 -7.49 13.80
N ASN A 149 -7.04 -6.22 14.20
CA ASN A 149 -6.48 -5.68 15.46
C ASN A 149 -4.98 -6.00 15.65
N PHE A 150 -4.21 -6.06 14.57
CA PHE A 150 -2.76 -6.24 14.64
C PHE A 150 -2.10 -5.10 15.43
N ASP A 151 -1.26 -5.42 16.41
CA ASP A 151 -0.79 -4.47 17.43
C ASP A 151 0.71 -4.14 17.36
N GLU A 152 1.47 -4.80 16.47
CA GLU A 152 2.88 -4.48 16.26
C GLU A 152 3.07 -3.23 15.38
N LYS A 153 4.14 -2.45 15.67
CA LYS A 153 4.49 -1.20 14.98
C LYS A 153 5.96 -1.16 14.54
N GLY A 154 6.26 -0.25 13.63
CA GLY A 154 7.61 0.00 13.12
C GLY A 154 7.99 -0.87 11.93
N THR A 155 9.26 -0.76 11.51
CA THR A 155 9.75 -1.31 10.25
C THR A 155 9.57 -2.82 10.12
N VAL A 156 9.88 -3.59 11.18
CA VAL A 156 9.74 -5.06 11.14
C VAL A 156 8.26 -5.45 11.07
N ALA A 157 7.40 -4.79 11.86
CA ALA A 157 5.96 -5.05 11.87
C ALA A 157 5.31 -4.82 10.50
N GLN A 158 5.75 -3.79 9.76
CA GLN A 158 5.28 -3.54 8.39
C GLN A 158 5.62 -4.68 7.43
N ASN A 159 6.82 -5.27 7.58
CA ASN A 159 7.23 -6.39 6.75
C ASN A 159 6.49 -7.66 7.14
N ILE A 160 6.36 -7.97 8.43
CA ILE A 160 5.60 -9.14 8.90
C ILE A 160 4.15 -9.07 8.42
N ALA A 161 3.49 -7.93 8.57
CA ALA A 161 2.11 -7.76 8.11
C ALA A 161 1.97 -7.99 6.60
N ARG A 162 2.97 -7.61 5.80
CA ARG A 162 2.98 -7.89 4.35
C ARG A 162 3.08 -9.38 4.06
N GLU A 163 3.96 -10.11 4.76
CA GLU A 163 4.09 -11.56 4.58
C GLU A 163 2.79 -12.28 4.99
N MET A 164 2.12 -11.81 6.04
CA MET A 164 0.87 -12.39 6.53
C MET A 164 -0.32 -12.31 5.55
N GLU A 165 -0.26 -11.48 4.51
CA GLU A 165 -1.30 -11.39 3.47
C GLU A 165 -1.16 -12.45 2.38
N TYR A 166 -0.05 -13.21 2.34
CA TYR A 166 0.18 -14.24 1.31
C TYR A 166 -0.94 -15.27 1.21
N PRO A 167 -1.41 -15.90 2.32
CA PRO A 167 -2.43 -16.93 2.22
C PRO A 167 -3.79 -16.39 1.78
N ASP A 168 -4.19 -15.22 2.27
CA ASP A 168 -5.49 -14.61 1.94
C ASP A 168 -5.62 -14.36 0.44
N CYS A 169 -4.53 -13.98 -0.25
CA CYS A 169 -4.51 -13.87 -1.72
C CYS A 169 -4.99 -15.13 -2.45
N PHE A 170 -4.61 -16.31 -1.96
CA PHE A 170 -4.97 -17.57 -2.60
C PHE A 170 -6.30 -18.12 -2.12
N TYR A 171 -6.65 -17.90 -0.85
CA TYR A 171 -7.98 -18.25 -0.33
C TYR A 171 -9.08 -17.49 -1.06
N GLU A 172 -8.95 -16.16 -1.15
CA GLU A 172 -9.90 -15.31 -1.87
C GLU A 172 -9.96 -15.67 -3.36
N MET A 173 -8.82 -16.01 -3.97
CA MET A 173 -8.79 -16.48 -5.36
C MET A 173 -9.57 -17.78 -5.55
N ILE A 174 -9.39 -18.76 -4.66
CA ILE A 174 -10.10 -20.04 -4.68
C ILE A 174 -11.61 -19.82 -4.53
N ASP A 175 -12.02 -19.02 -3.54
CA ASP A 175 -13.43 -18.72 -3.27
C ASP A 175 -14.08 -17.99 -4.46
N CYS A 176 -13.38 -17.01 -5.04
CA CYS A 176 -13.84 -16.31 -6.25
C CYS A 176 -13.98 -17.25 -7.46
N ILE A 177 -13.03 -18.17 -7.65
CA ILE A 177 -13.07 -19.15 -8.75
C ILE A 177 -14.24 -20.10 -8.55
N ASP A 178 -14.49 -20.58 -7.33
CA ASP A 178 -15.60 -21.48 -7.04
C ASP A 178 -16.95 -20.81 -7.34
N ALA A 179 -17.11 -19.54 -6.92
CA ALA A 179 -18.31 -18.74 -7.18
C ALA A 179 -18.48 -18.31 -8.65
N LEU A 180 -17.40 -18.30 -9.44
CA LEU A 180 -17.44 -17.85 -10.84
C LEU A 180 -18.33 -18.77 -11.69
N ASN A 181 -19.33 -18.19 -12.36
CA ASN A 181 -20.07 -18.82 -13.45
C ASN A 181 -19.39 -18.49 -14.80
N PRO A 182 -18.77 -19.44 -15.52
CA PRO A 182 -18.09 -19.18 -16.79
C PRO A 182 -19.02 -18.79 -17.96
N ASP A 183 -20.31 -19.09 -17.86
CA ASP A 183 -21.34 -18.62 -18.80
C ASP A 183 -22.01 -17.31 -18.34
N GLY A 184 -21.61 -16.81 -17.16
CA GLY A 184 -22.10 -15.56 -16.60
C GLY A 184 -21.79 -14.35 -17.49
N LYS A 185 -22.66 -13.35 -17.42
CA LYS A 185 -22.52 -12.08 -18.12
C LYS A 185 -21.44 -11.20 -17.46
N VAL A 186 -20.60 -10.54 -18.27
CA VAL A 186 -19.43 -9.78 -17.80
C VAL A 186 -19.41 -8.30 -18.21
N VAL A 187 -20.44 -7.83 -18.91
CA VAL A 187 -20.61 -6.43 -19.32
C VAL A 187 -22.02 -6.02 -18.93
N ALA A 188 -22.23 -4.85 -18.33
CA ALA A 188 -23.58 -4.37 -18.01
C ALA A 188 -24.47 -4.24 -19.26
N ASP A 189 -25.79 -4.38 -19.12
CA ASP A 189 -26.75 -4.13 -20.21
C ASP A 189 -26.68 -2.69 -20.72
N PHE A 190 -26.40 -1.76 -19.82
CA PHE A 190 -26.37 -0.33 -20.09
C PHE A 190 -25.17 0.29 -19.39
N ILE A 191 -24.45 1.13 -20.11
CA ILE A 191 -23.33 1.91 -19.60
C ILE A 191 -23.69 3.39 -19.81
N PRO A 192 -23.95 4.16 -18.73
CA PRO A 192 -24.30 5.57 -18.84
C PRO A 192 -23.10 6.41 -19.33
N ASP A 193 -23.39 7.52 -19.99
CA ASP A 193 -22.42 8.50 -20.52
C ASP A 193 -21.89 9.48 -19.46
N GLY A 194 -22.63 9.64 -18.35
CA GLY A 194 -22.27 10.46 -17.20
C GLY A 194 -22.77 11.90 -17.33
N ASP A 195 -23.14 12.50 -16.20
CA ASP A 195 -23.74 13.84 -16.12
C ASP A 195 -22.84 14.89 -15.46
N GLY A 196 -21.63 14.51 -15.04
CA GLY A 196 -20.68 15.35 -14.31
C GLY A 196 -20.72 15.17 -12.78
N SER A 197 -21.51 14.23 -12.28
CA SER A 197 -21.49 13.81 -10.88
C SER A 197 -20.10 13.32 -10.45
N LEU A 198 -19.75 13.57 -9.19
CA LEU A 198 -18.49 13.10 -8.60
C LEU A 198 -18.64 11.65 -8.18
N GLY A 199 -17.72 10.80 -8.60
CA GLY A 199 -17.58 9.43 -8.10
C GLY A 199 -16.16 9.19 -7.64
N TRP A 200 -15.99 8.21 -6.76
CA TRP A 200 -14.67 7.74 -6.34
C TRP A 200 -14.68 6.23 -6.14
N ALA A 201 -13.49 5.62 -6.29
CA ALA A 201 -13.27 4.22 -6.00
C ALA A 201 -11.90 4.05 -5.32
N SER A 202 -11.88 3.29 -4.24
CA SER A 202 -10.65 2.83 -3.61
C SER A 202 -10.31 1.41 -4.05
N ASN A 203 -9.03 1.15 -4.27
CA ASN A 203 -8.46 -0.17 -4.39
C ASN A 203 -7.41 -0.34 -3.29
N GLU A 204 -7.46 -1.46 -2.58
CA GLU A 204 -6.40 -1.85 -1.65
C GLU A 204 -5.24 -2.47 -2.42
N ALA A 205 -4.48 -1.60 -3.07
CA ALA A 205 -3.27 -1.99 -3.79
C ALA A 205 -2.28 -2.69 -2.84
N PRO A 206 -1.25 -3.39 -3.37
CA PRO A 206 -0.26 -4.09 -2.54
C PRO A 206 0.46 -3.18 -1.52
N ARG A 207 0.47 -1.86 -1.76
CA ARG A 207 1.09 -0.85 -0.89
C ARG A 207 0.09 -0.10 -0.01
N GLY A 208 -1.22 -0.27 -0.20
CA GLY A 208 -2.27 0.37 0.60
C GLY A 208 -3.41 0.94 -0.22
N THR A 209 -4.26 1.72 0.44
CA THR A 209 -5.41 2.39 -0.18
C THR A 209 -4.97 3.33 -1.29
N ASP A 210 -5.39 3.02 -2.51
CA ASP A 210 -5.29 3.83 -3.71
C ASP A 210 -6.68 4.35 -4.05
N VAL A 211 -6.88 5.65 -4.13
CA VAL A 211 -8.21 6.24 -4.36
C VAL A 211 -8.17 7.09 -5.62
N HIS A 212 -9.05 6.77 -6.55
CA HIS A 212 -9.27 7.58 -7.74
C HIS A 212 -10.59 8.33 -7.61
N ILE A 213 -10.56 9.62 -7.95
CA ILE A 213 -11.72 10.53 -7.87
C ILE A 213 -11.95 11.11 -9.26
N ALA A 214 -13.17 11.00 -9.78
CA ALA A 214 -13.48 11.44 -11.13
C ALA A 214 -14.84 12.15 -11.24
N ARG A 215 -14.92 13.07 -12.21
CA ARG A 215 -16.20 13.53 -12.79
C ARG A 215 -16.22 13.15 -14.25
N VAL A 216 -17.23 12.41 -14.67
CA VAL A 216 -17.41 12.00 -16.07
C VAL A 216 -18.70 12.61 -16.60
N LYS A 217 -18.61 13.25 -17.76
CA LYS A 217 -19.75 13.81 -18.50
C LYS A 217 -19.61 13.52 -19.98
N ASP A 218 -20.67 13.05 -20.63
CA ASP A 218 -20.70 12.77 -22.07
C ASP A 218 -19.50 11.93 -22.54
N TRP A 219 -19.16 10.87 -21.79
CA TRP A 219 -18.00 9.99 -21.99
C TRP A 219 -16.61 10.65 -21.84
N LYS A 220 -16.54 11.86 -21.27
CA LYS A 220 -15.29 12.59 -21.06
C LYS A 220 -15.03 12.83 -19.59
N VAL A 221 -13.80 12.55 -19.17
CA VAL A 221 -13.31 12.90 -17.83
C VAL A 221 -13.14 14.42 -17.77
N GLN A 222 -13.94 15.07 -16.93
CA GLN A 222 -13.90 16.52 -16.68
C GLN A 222 -12.97 16.87 -15.52
N TYR A 223 -12.80 15.93 -14.59
CA TYR A 223 -11.93 16.04 -13.42
C TYR A 223 -11.37 14.66 -13.08
N PHE A 224 -10.09 14.62 -12.70
CA PHE A 224 -9.42 13.43 -12.24
C PHE A 224 -8.40 13.79 -11.16
N SER A 225 -8.40 13.02 -10.08
CA SER A 225 -7.43 13.12 -8.98
C SER A 225 -7.20 11.75 -8.37
#